data_AF-A0A357JFL7-F1
#
_entry.id   AF-A0A357JFL7-F1
#
_cell.length_a   1.000
_cell.length_b   1.000
_cell.length_c   1.000
_cell.angle_alpha   90.00
_cell.angle_beta   90.00
_cell.angle_gamma   90.00
#
_symmetry.space_group_name_H-M   'P 1'
#
loop_
_entity.id
_entity.type
_entity.pdbx_description
1 polymer ?
#
loop_
_entity_poly.entity_id
_entity_poly.type
_entity_poly.pdbx_seq_one_letter_code
_entity_poly.pdbx_strand_id
1 'polypeptide(L)'
;MKKTLLFITIIIALYSCADKTKNVVTTVVTAKTDYKTDFNQYFSSNRNSKIVSPIHDIKLDSLHWIQDFYKSINYSTIWINDSIQLNEEGNSLMQQLHQSKNYGLDTRLYPLKKLRELSHKLEETIKASDRFVIASEIEPLLSYFYMLHGRHLNYGLIESIEAHTSVPRKEFTVNLPIYLKQAYEANS
;
A
#
# COMPACT_ATOMS: atom_id res chain seq x y z
N MET A 1 74.79 4.07 -47.18
CA MET A 1 73.39 4.12 -47.68
C MET A 1 72.53 4.84 -46.67
N LYS A 2 71.60 5.67 -47.18
CA LYS A 2 70.44 6.31 -46.52
C LYS A 2 69.84 5.44 -45.40
N LYS A 3 69.17 5.91 -44.35
CA LYS A 3 68.83 7.20 -43.73
C LYS A 3 68.01 6.77 -42.49
N THR A 4 67.98 7.61 -41.44
CA THR A 4 66.85 7.81 -40.49
C THR A 4 66.45 6.63 -39.57
N LEU A 5 66.01 6.79 -38.33
CA LEU A 5 65.39 7.89 -37.56
C LEU A 5 65.70 7.50 -36.07
N LEU A 6 66.24 8.37 -35.20
CA LEU A 6 65.48 9.31 -34.35
C LEU A 6 64.50 8.54 -33.44
N PHE A 7 64.41 8.67 -32.12
CA PHE A 7 64.97 9.54 -31.09
C PHE A 7 64.05 9.27 -29.87
N ILE A 8 64.54 9.43 -28.64
CA ILE A 8 63.76 10.03 -27.51
C ILE A 8 62.56 9.20 -26.99
N THR A 9 62.36 8.93 -25.70
CA THR A 9 62.84 9.44 -24.40
C THR A 9 62.21 8.50 -23.37
N ILE A 10 63.00 7.97 -22.44
CA ILE A 10 63.14 8.48 -21.07
C ILE A 10 61.84 8.35 -20.23
N ILE A 11 61.91 7.36 -19.34
CA ILE A 11 61.61 7.42 -17.90
C ILE A 11 60.26 8.03 -17.53
N ILE A 12 59.39 7.20 -16.93
CA ILE A 12 58.91 7.46 -15.57
C ILE A 12 58.72 6.08 -14.90
N ALA A 13 59.62 5.80 -13.97
CA ALA A 13 59.42 4.84 -12.90
C ALA A 13 58.21 5.25 -12.05
N LEU A 14 57.68 4.29 -11.30
CA LEU A 14 56.58 4.38 -10.32
C LEU A 14 55.21 3.98 -10.91
N TYR A 15 54.92 2.68 -10.86
CA TYR A 15 53.76 2.18 -10.10
C TYR A 15 54.08 0.74 -9.65
N SER A 16 54.67 0.67 -8.45
CA SER A 16 54.80 -0.55 -7.65
C SER A 16 53.44 -0.90 -7.05
N CYS A 17 53.20 -2.21 -6.87
CA CYS A 17 52.04 -2.83 -6.22
C CYS A 17 50.70 -2.66 -6.95
N ALA A 18 50.43 -3.61 -7.85
CA ALA A 18 49.08 -3.96 -8.27
C ALA A 18 48.32 -4.55 -7.07
N ASP A 19 47.81 -3.67 -6.22
CA ASP A 19 46.76 -4.02 -5.27
C ASP A 19 45.53 -4.42 -6.08
N LYS A 20 45.05 -5.64 -5.85
CA LYS A 20 43.75 -6.08 -6.33
C LYS A 20 42.71 -5.20 -5.65
N THR A 21 42.36 -4.10 -6.30
CA THR A 21 41.15 -3.34 -6.03
C THR A 21 39.99 -4.31 -6.22
N LYS A 22 39.57 -4.94 -5.12
CA LYS A 22 38.17 -5.30 -4.95
C LYS A 22 37.42 -4.01 -5.23
N ASN A 23 36.72 -3.98 -6.36
CA ASN A 23 35.60 -3.07 -6.51
C ASN A 23 34.66 -3.38 -5.35
N VAL A 24 34.83 -2.67 -4.25
CA VAL A 24 33.79 -2.52 -3.25
C VAL A 24 32.72 -1.79 -4.02
N VAL A 25 31.79 -2.56 -4.59
CA VAL A 25 30.45 -2.05 -4.86
C VAL A 25 30.00 -1.60 -3.48
N THR A 26 30.19 -0.31 -3.20
CA THR A 26 29.51 0.34 -2.10
C THR A 26 28.05 0.23 -2.51
N THR A 27 27.39 -0.84 -2.08
CA THR A 27 25.95 -0.84 -1.98
C THR A 27 25.69 0.36 -1.09
N VAL A 28 25.31 1.48 -1.72
CA VAL A 28 24.76 2.60 -0.99
C VAL A 28 23.53 1.98 -0.35
N VAL A 29 23.66 1.55 0.89
CA VAL A 29 22.53 1.30 1.76
C VAL A 29 21.96 2.71 1.93
N THR A 30 21.15 3.14 0.98
CA THR A 30 20.27 4.28 1.18
C THR A 30 19.54 3.93 2.45
N ALA A 31 19.81 4.69 3.51
CA ALA A 31 19.08 4.55 4.76
C ALA A 31 17.61 4.51 4.38
N LYS A 32 16.92 3.41 4.70
CA LYS A 32 15.49 3.25 4.40
C LYS A 32 14.81 4.37 5.18
N THR A 33 14.49 5.47 4.50
CA THR A 33 13.81 6.59 5.14
C THR A 33 12.46 6.06 5.58
N ASP A 34 12.27 5.94 6.89
CA ASP A 34 11.00 5.58 7.49
C ASP A 34 10.10 6.81 7.46
N TYR A 35 9.20 6.83 6.48
CA TYR A 35 8.20 7.88 6.33
C TYR A 35 6.90 7.55 7.08
N LYS A 36 6.81 6.41 7.78
CA LYS A 36 5.57 5.95 8.42
C LYS A 36 5.09 6.94 9.47
N THR A 37 6.01 7.43 10.30
CA THR A 37 5.70 8.41 11.34
C THR A 37 5.17 9.71 10.74
N ASP A 38 5.86 10.25 9.73
CA ASP A 38 5.45 11.47 9.03
C ASP A 38 4.10 11.30 8.32
N PHE A 39 3.88 10.14 7.71
CA PHE A 39 2.63 9.81 7.06
C PHE A 39 1.47 9.68 8.05
N ASN A 40 1.67 8.99 9.18
CA ASN A 40 0.66 8.88 10.24
C ASN A 40 0.29 10.26 10.79
N GLN A 41 1.28 11.13 11.01
CA GLN A 41 1.03 12.51 11.42
C GLN A 41 0.26 13.29 10.35
N TYR A 42 0.65 13.17 9.07
CA TYR A 42 -0.07 13.78 7.95
C TYR A 42 -1.52 13.29 7.89
N PHE A 43 -1.75 11.98 7.96
CA PHE A 43 -3.07 11.37 7.87
C PHE A 43 -3.95 11.79 9.04
N SER A 44 -3.44 11.75 10.27
CA SER A 44 -4.13 12.22 11.47
C SER A 44 -4.54 13.70 11.36
N SER A 45 -3.63 14.55 10.89
CA SER A 45 -3.85 15.99 10.74
C SER A 45 -4.89 16.31 9.65
N ASN A 46 -5.00 15.46 8.63
CA ASN A 46 -5.88 15.66 7.48
C ASN A 46 -7.12 14.75 7.48
N ARG A 47 -7.37 13.98 8.55
CA ARG A 47 -8.44 12.97 8.61
C ARG A 47 -9.81 13.44 8.14
N ASN A 48 -10.21 14.68 8.45
CA ASN A 48 -11.52 15.21 8.09
C ASN A 48 -11.69 15.44 6.58
N SER A 49 -10.59 15.62 5.84
CA SER A 49 -10.59 15.75 4.38
C SER A 49 -10.25 14.45 3.66
N LYS A 50 -9.71 13.45 4.38
CA LYS A 50 -9.29 12.16 3.82
C LYS A 50 -10.26 11.01 4.07
N ILE A 51 -10.93 11.00 5.23
CA ILE A 51 -11.98 10.04 5.55
C ILE A 51 -13.34 10.67 5.22
N VAL A 52 -13.59 10.81 3.92
CA VAL A 52 -14.78 11.45 3.34
C VAL A 52 -15.46 10.52 2.34
N SER A 53 -16.66 10.87 1.92
CA SER A 53 -17.33 10.23 0.78
C SER A 53 -17.88 11.32 -0.14
N PRO A 54 -17.70 11.19 -1.46
CA PRO A 54 -16.97 10.14 -2.17
C PRO A 54 -15.43 10.32 -2.10
N ILE A 55 -14.68 9.26 -2.36
CA ILE A 55 -13.24 9.31 -2.69
C ILE A 55 -13.09 8.83 -4.13
N HIS A 56 -12.62 9.67 -5.05
CA HIS A 56 -12.48 9.31 -6.48
C HIS A 56 -13.78 8.72 -7.09
N ASP A 57 -14.91 9.35 -6.82
CA ASP A 57 -16.27 8.92 -7.24
C ASP A 57 -16.74 7.58 -6.62
N ILE A 58 -15.95 6.98 -5.75
CA ILE A 58 -16.33 5.80 -4.98
C ILE A 58 -17.10 6.29 -3.76
N LYS A 59 -18.36 5.90 -3.66
CA LYS A 59 -19.18 6.15 -2.47
C LYS A 59 -18.79 5.17 -1.36
N LEU A 60 -18.49 5.70 -0.19
CA LEU A 60 -18.20 4.91 1.01
C LEU A 60 -19.46 4.91 1.87
N ASP A 61 -20.12 3.77 1.97
CA ASP A 61 -21.19 3.58 2.94
C ASP A 61 -20.56 3.37 4.34
N SER A 62 -21.20 3.86 5.40
CA SER A 62 -20.73 3.71 6.79
C SER A 62 -19.39 4.41 7.13
N LEU A 63 -19.21 5.67 6.69
CA LEU A 63 -18.06 6.50 7.05
C LEU A 63 -17.75 6.55 8.55
N HIS A 64 -18.78 6.57 9.40
CA HIS A 64 -18.62 6.64 10.85
C HIS A 64 -17.76 5.49 11.38
N TRP A 65 -17.96 4.29 10.83
CA TRP A 65 -17.17 3.12 11.20
C TRP A 65 -15.68 3.31 10.89
N ILE A 66 -15.35 3.78 9.68
CA ILE A 66 -13.96 4.01 9.25
C ILE A 66 -13.30 5.04 10.19
N GLN A 67 -14.03 6.11 10.52
CA GLN A 67 -13.55 7.14 11.43
C GLN A 67 -13.28 6.60 12.84
N ASP A 68 -14.20 5.81 13.40
CA ASP A 68 -14.06 5.21 14.72
C ASP A 68 -12.91 4.20 14.76
N PHE A 69 -12.77 3.41 13.71
CA PHE A 69 -11.70 2.44 13.56
C PHE A 69 -10.33 3.13 13.55
N TYR A 70 -10.10 4.11 12.67
CA TYR A 70 -8.81 4.81 12.64
C TYR A 70 -8.57 5.62 13.91
N LYS A 71 -9.60 6.18 14.53
CA LYS A 71 -9.47 6.81 15.86
C LYS A 71 -8.96 5.80 16.90
N SER A 72 -9.45 4.56 16.87
CA SER A 72 -9.07 3.52 17.83
C SER A 72 -7.62 3.04 17.71
N ILE A 73 -6.99 3.22 16.54
CA ILE A 73 -5.58 2.89 16.28
C ILE A 73 -4.71 4.16 16.14
N ASN A 74 -5.17 5.29 16.69
CA ASN A 74 -4.48 6.58 16.66
C ASN A 74 -4.08 7.05 15.25
N TYR A 75 -4.92 6.78 14.25
CA TYR A 75 -4.70 7.10 12.84
C TYR A 75 -3.43 6.48 12.26
N SER A 76 -3.01 5.35 12.81
CA SER A 76 -1.90 4.58 12.25
C SER A 76 -2.30 3.94 10.91
N THR A 77 -1.37 3.92 9.97
CA THR A 77 -1.51 3.23 8.69
C THR A 77 -1.54 1.71 8.84
N ILE A 78 -2.36 1.06 7.99
CA ILE A 78 -2.51 -0.40 7.95
C ILE A 78 -2.05 -0.96 6.63
N TRP A 79 -2.30 -0.25 5.54
CA TRP A 79 -2.07 -0.72 4.18
C TRP A 79 -0.80 -0.13 3.56
N ILE A 80 -0.21 0.88 4.19
CA ILE A 80 0.98 1.57 3.69
C ILE A 80 2.20 1.24 4.56
N ASN A 81 3.29 0.85 3.91
CA ASN A 81 4.56 0.52 4.57
C ASN A 81 5.41 1.78 4.85
N ASP A 82 6.55 1.58 5.53
CA ASP A 82 7.48 2.66 5.90
C ASP A 82 8.03 3.44 4.70
N SER A 83 8.00 2.84 3.51
CA SER A 83 8.47 3.44 2.27
C SER A 83 7.36 4.13 1.48
N ILE A 84 6.16 4.29 2.07
CA ILE A 84 4.95 4.90 1.46
C ILE A 84 4.51 4.16 0.21
N GLN A 85 4.53 2.84 0.29
CA GLN A 85 4.04 1.93 -0.74
C GLN A 85 2.98 1.03 -0.13
N LEU A 86 2.15 0.44 -0.98
CA LEU A 86 1.21 -0.57 -0.54
C LEU A 86 1.98 -1.78 0.05
N ASN A 87 1.62 -2.21 1.25
CA ASN A 87 2.23 -3.38 1.89
C ASN A 87 1.70 -4.70 1.32
N GLU A 88 2.22 -5.82 1.82
CA GLU A 88 1.86 -7.16 1.34
C GLU A 88 0.39 -7.48 1.61
N GLU A 89 -0.16 -7.02 2.75
CA GLU A 89 -1.55 -7.21 3.14
C GLU A 89 -2.51 -6.43 2.23
N GLY A 90 -2.17 -5.18 1.90
CA GLY A 90 -2.93 -4.35 0.97
C GLY A 90 -2.94 -4.94 -0.43
N ASN A 91 -1.79 -5.43 -0.91
CA ASN A 91 -1.68 -6.16 -2.18
C ASN A 91 -2.52 -7.44 -2.16
N SER A 92 -2.46 -8.20 -1.06
CA SER A 92 -3.23 -9.44 -0.88
C SER A 92 -4.73 -9.18 -0.86
N LEU A 93 -5.19 -8.10 -0.21
CA LEU A 93 -6.58 -7.67 -0.26
C LEU A 93 -7.00 -7.33 -1.69
N MET A 94 -6.21 -6.56 -2.44
CA MET A 94 -6.51 -6.25 -3.84
C MET A 94 -6.61 -7.51 -4.72
N GLN A 95 -5.74 -8.49 -4.49
CA GLN A 95 -5.78 -9.80 -5.15
C GLN A 95 -7.06 -10.57 -4.78
N GLN A 96 -7.44 -10.59 -3.50
CA GLN A 96 -8.65 -11.25 -3.02
C GLN A 96 -9.92 -10.62 -3.62
N LEU A 97 -9.98 -9.29 -3.62
CA LEU A 97 -11.07 -8.53 -4.25
C LEU A 97 -11.18 -8.85 -5.75
N HIS A 98 -10.06 -8.97 -6.45
CA HIS A 98 -10.02 -9.41 -7.85
C HIS A 98 -10.56 -10.83 -8.05
N GLN A 99 -10.33 -11.70 -7.09
CA GLN A 99 -10.79 -13.08 -7.08
C GLN A 99 -12.18 -13.26 -6.45
N SER A 100 -12.92 -12.18 -6.17
CA SER A 100 -14.25 -12.24 -5.52
C SER A 100 -15.24 -13.19 -6.19
N LYS A 101 -15.15 -13.37 -7.52
CA LYS A 101 -15.97 -14.34 -8.26
C LYS A 101 -15.80 -15.79 -7.78
N ASN A 102 -14.63 -16.15 -7.26
CA ASN A 102 -14.33 -17.48 -6.73
C ASN A 102 -15.11 -17.76 -5.42
N TYR A 103 -15.63 -16.70 -4.80
CA TYR A 103 -16.49 -16.76 -3.62
C TYR A 103 -17.97 -16.55 -3.95
N GLY A 104 -18.33 -16.57 -5.24
CA GLY A 104 -19.71 -16.32 -5.69
C GLY A 104 -20.14 -14.85 -5.63
N LEU A 105 -19.20 -13.91 -5.50
CA LEU A 105 -19.46 -12.48 -5.41
C LEU A 105 -19.22 -11.75 -6.75
N ASP A 106 -20.01 -10.71 -7.02
CA ASP A 106 -19.83 -9.87 -8.21
C ASP A 106 -18.59 -8.96 -8.05
N THR A 107 -17.60 -9.14 -8.93
CA THR A 107 -16.35 -8.36 -8.91
C THR A 107 -16.56 -6.89 -9.25
N ARG A 108 -17.67 -6.52 -9.91
CA ARG A 108 -17.99 -5.12 -10.28
C ARG A 108 -18.30 -4.24 -9.07
N LEU A 109 -18.62 -4.84 -7.93
CA LEU A 109 -18.85 -4.14 -6.67
C LEU A 109 -17.57 -3.59 -6.04
N TYR A 110 -16.41 -3.95 -6.58
CA TYR A 110 -15.10 -3.52 -6.10
C TYR A 110 -14.38 -2.76 -7.22
N PRO A 111 -14.02 -1.47 -7.04
CA PRO A 111 -13.42 -0.62 -8.07
C PRO A 111 -11.92 -0.89 -8.25
N LEU A 112 -11.58 -2.13 -8.62
CA LEU A 112 -10.20 -2.62 -8.72
C LEU A 112 -9.35 -1.82 -9.71
N LYS A 113 -9.94 -1.35 -10.80
CA LYS A 113 -9.25 -0.49 -11.78
C LYS A 113 -8.73 0.78 -11.09
N LYS A 114 -9.59 1.48 -10.36
CA LYS A 114 -9.22 2.71 -9.64
C LYS A 114 -8.21 2.44 -8.53
N LEU A 115 -8.38 1.35 -7.76
CA LEU A 115 -7.40 0.97 -6.73
C LEU A 115 -6.01 0.71 -7.33
N ARG A 116 -5.93 0.01 -8.46
CA ARG A 116 -4.67 -0.23 -9.18
C ARG A 116 -4.07 1.05 -9.74
N GLU A 117 -4.89 1.94 -10.32
CA GLU A 117 -4.45 3.25 -10.79
C GLU A 117 -3.85 4.09 -9.66
N LEU A 118 -4.48 4.10 -8.47
CA LEU A 118 -3.96 4.81 -7.31
C LEU A 118 -2.67 4.20 -6.78
N SER A 119 -2.59 2.88 -6.69
CA SER A 119 -1.36 2.18 -6.27
C SER A 119 -0.21 2.48 -7.23
N HIS A 120 -0.46 2.42 -8.53
CA HIS A 120 0.55 2.73 -9.54
C HIS A 120 0.99 4.20 -9.47
N LYS A 121 0.03 5.13 -9.33
CA LYS A 121 0.33 6.54 -9.14
C LYS A 121 1.18 6.79 -7.89
N LEU A 122 0.94 6.05 -6.81
CA LEU A 122 1.73 6.14 -5.57
C LEU A 122 3.19 5.73 -5.78
N GLU A 123 3.42 4.69 -6.59
CA GLU A 123 4.75 4.18 -6.94
C GLU A 123 5.51 5.12 -7.87
N GLU A 124 4.84 5.71 -8.86
CA GLU A 124 5.46 6.61 -9.84
C GLU A 124 5.73 8.02 -9.28
N THR A 125 5.02 8.42 -8.21
CA THR A 125 5.17 9.74 -7.62
C THR A 125 6.48 9.83 -6.83
N ILE A 126 7.41 10.67 -7.28
CA ILE A 126 8.73 10.83 -6.65
C ILE A 126 8.65 11.62 -5.32
N LYS A 127 7.82 12.67 -5.28
CA LYS A 127 7.79 13.62 -4.16
C LYS A 127 6.99 13.06 -2.98
N ALA A 128 7.65 12.91 -1.81
CA ALA A 128 7.04 12.31 -0.61
C ALA A 128 5.72 12.96 -0.17
N SER A 129 5.61 14.29 -0.20
CA SER A 129 4.36 14.99 0.17
C SER A 129 3.18 14.60 -0.71
N ASP A 130 3.42 14.37 -1.99
CA ASP A 130 2.38 14.06 -2.97
C ASP A 130 2.03 12.57 -2.85
N ARG A 131 3.01 11.73 -2.50
CA ARG A 131 2.76 10.33 -2.10
C ARG A 131 1.88 10.24 -0.86
N PHE A 132 2.07 11.10 0.15
CA PHE A 132 1.18 11.15 1.33
C PHE A 132 -0.26 11.46 0.97
N VAL A 133 -0.50 12.38 0.02
CA VAL A 133 -1.84 12.71 -0.48
C VAL A 133 -2.50 11.46 -1.06
N ILE A 134 -1.81 10.73 -1.94
CA ILE A 134 -2.34 9.53 -2.59
C ILE A 134 -2.53 8.38 -1.58
N ALA A 135 -1.53 8.14 -0.74
CA ALA A 135 -1.59 7.11 0.30
C ALA A 135 -2.77 7.35 1.28
N SER A 136 -3.05 8.60 1.62
CA SER A 136 -4.19 8.98 2.48
C SER A 136 -5.56 8.78 1.83
N GLU A 137 -5.62 8.61 0.51
CA GLU A 137 -6.85 8.24 -0.22
C GLU A 137 -6.99 6.71 -0.29
N ILE A 138 -5.88 6.00 -0.50
CA ILE A 138 -5.83 4.54 -0.55
C ILE A 138 -6.19 3.92 0.80
N GLU A 139 -5.67 4.45 1.91
CA GLU A 139 -5.89 3.95 3.28
C GLU A 139 -7.37 3.71 3.60
N PRO A 140 -8.23 4.74 3.64
CA PRO A 140 -9.65 4.56 3.95
C PRO A 140 -10.40 3.74 2.89
N LEU A 141 -9.99 3.81 1.61
CA LEU A 141 -10.60 3.00 0.55
C LEU A 141 -10.38 1.50 0.76
N LEU A 142 -9.15 1.07 1.08
CA LEU A 142 -8.87 -0.33 1.34
C LEU A 142 -9.53 -0.83 2.62
N SER A 143 -9.53 -0.01 3.68
CA SER A 143 -10.27 -0.32 4.91
C SER A 143 -11.77 -0.51 4.66
N TYR A 144 -12.37 0.35 3.82
CA TYR A 144 -13.75 0.22 3.39
C TYR A 144 -13.99 -1.09 2.62
N PHE A 145 -13.14 -1.41 1.63
CA PHE A 145 -13.32 -2.61 0.82
C PHE A 145 -13.02 -3.90 1.57
N TYR A 146 -12.12 -3.88 2.54
CA TYR A 146 -11.95 -4.97 3.49
C TYR A 146 -13.26 -5.30 4.21
N MET A 147 -13.90 -4.27 4.79
CA MET A 147 -15.17 -4.43 5.48
C MET A 147 -16.31 -4.84 4.56
N LEU A 148 -16.41 -4.21 3.39
CA LEU A 148 -17.43 -4.51 2.41
C LEU A 148 -17.32 -5.96 1.93
N HIS A 149 -16.10 -6.39 1.59
CA HIS A 149 -15.84 -7.75 1.15
C HIS A 149 -16.12 -8.76 2.26
N GLY A 150 -15.64 -8.50 3.47
CA GLY A 150 -15.95 -9.31 4.65
C GLY A 150 -17.46 -9.41 4.88
N ARG A 151 -18.19 -8.30 4.79
CA ARG A 151 -19.66 -8.31 4.90
C ARG A 151 -20.30 -9.17 3.81
N HIS A 152 -19.88 -9.04 2.55
CA HIS A 152 -20.41 -9.85 1.46
C HIS A 152 -20.11 -11.34 1.61
N LEU A 153 -18.93 -11.71 2.09
CA LEU A 153 -18.57 -13.09 2.39
C LEU A 153 -19.42 -13.68 3.53
N ASN A 154 -19.76 -12.87 4.53
CA ASN A 154 -20.47 -13.33 5.72
C ASN A 154 -22.01 -13.30 5.58
N TYR A 155 -22.55 -12.25 4.98
CA TYR A 155 -24.00 -11.98 4.93
C TYR A 155 -24.60 -12.06 3.52
N GLY A 156 -23.77 -12.28 2.50
CA GLY A 156 -24.17 -12.14 1.10
C GLY A 156 -24.37 -10.68 0.68
N LEU A 157 -24.85 -10.50 -0.55
CA LEU A 157 -25.10 -9.17 -1.14
C LEU A 157 -26.47 -8.59 -0.74
N ILE A 158 -27.41 -9.44 -0.34
CA ILE A 158 -28.83 -9.08 -0.18
C ILE A 158 -29.20 -9.07 1.29
N GLU A 159 -29.76 -7.95 1.76
CA GLU A 159 -30.18 -7.77 3.16
C GLU A 159 -31.43 -8.57 3.54
N SER A 160 -32.39 -8.69 2.62
CA SER A 160 -33.61 -9.49 2.77
C SER A 160 -34.32 -9.63 1.41
N ILE A 161 -34.89 -10.80 1.12
CA ILE A 161 -35.88 -10.98 0.06
C ILE A 161 -37.14 -11.54 0.75
N GLU A 162 -38.04 -10.69 1.24
CA GLU A 162 -39.39 -11.15 1.63
C GLU A 162 -40.26 -11.21 0.35
N ALA A 163 -40.99 -12.29 0.04
CA ALA A 163 -42.02 -12.92 0.88
C ALA A 163 -42.06 -14.47 0.87
N HIS A 164 -41.09 -15.19 0.27
CA HIS A 164 -41.22 -16.64 0.07
C HIS A 164 -40.02 -17.51 0.50
N THR A 165 -38.89 -16.90 0.85
CA THR A 165 -37.67 -17.63 1.24
C THR A 165 -36.85 -16.82 2.25
N SER A 166 -37.26 -16.79 3.52
CA SER A 166 -36.34 -16.37 4.58
C SER A 166 -35.28 -17.45 4.73
N VAL A 167 -34.16 -17.32 4.03
CA VAL A 167 -32.98 -18.12 4.36
C VAL A 167 -32.40 -17.52 5.64
N PRO A 168 -32.44 -18.23 6.79
CA PRO A 168 -31.87 -17.71 8.01
C PRO A 168 -30.39 -17.42 7.76
N ARG A 169 -29.99 -16.19 8.07
CA ARG A 169 -28.59 -15.80 7.98
C ARG A 169 -27.80 -16.61 8.99
N LYS A 170 -26.61 -17.05 8.60
CA LYS A 170 -25.68 -17.68 9.53
C LYS A 170 -25.26 -16.63 10.57
N GLU A 171 -25.53 -16.91 11.84
CA GLU A 171 -24.99 -16.16 12.97
C GLU A 171 -23.48 -16.35 12.99
N PHE A 172 -22.72 -15.28 12.79
CA PHE A 172 -21.26 -15.30 12.88
C PHE A 172 -20.83 -14.58 14.15
N THR A 173 -19.87 -15.17 14.87
CA THR A 173 -19.34 -14.65 16.13
C THR A 173 -18.24 -13.60 15.93
N VAL A 174 -17.74 -13.41 14.70
CA VAL A 174 -16.58 -12.55 14.42
C VAL A 174 -17.00 -11.13 14.08
N ASN A 175 -16.62 -10.19 14.95
CA ASN A 175 -16.73 -8.77 14.69
C ASN A 175 -15.53 -8.31 13.83
N LEU A 176 -15.75 -8.12 12.52
CA LEU A 176 -14.69 -7.79 11.55
C LEU A 176 -13.85 -6.55 11.95
N PRO A 177 -14.43 -5.46 12.47
CA PRO A 177 -13.65 -4.33 12.97
C PRO A 177 -12.69 -4.69 14.10
N ILE A 178 -13.18 -5.44 15.08
CA ILE A 178 -12.36 -5.90 16.20
C ILE A 178 -11.28 -6.85 15.70
N TYR A 179 -11.62 -7.75 14.77
CA TYR A 179 -10.66 -8.68 14.18
C TYR A 179 -9.53 -7.95 13.44
N LEU A 180 -9.85 -6.94 12.61
CA LEU A 180 -8.84 -6.16 11.91
C LEU A 180 -7.93 -5.42 12.89
N LYS A 181 -8.50 -4.83 13.95
CA LYS A 181 -7.74 -4.19 15.01
C LYS A 181 -6.79 -5.18 15.70
N GLN A 182 -7.27 -6.36 16.09
CA GLN A 182 -6.46 -7.40 16.72
C GLN A 182 -5.33 -7.89 15.81
N ALA A 183 -5.61 -8.06 14.51
CA ALA A 183 -4.60 -8.45 13.53
C ALA A 183 -3.52 -7.35 13.37
N TYR A 184 -3.94 -6.09 13.36
CA TYR A 184 -3.03 -4.95 13.33
C TYR A 184 -2.14 -4.92 14.59
N GLU A 185 -2.72 -5.05 15.79
CA GLU A 185 -2.00 -5.03 17.06
C GLU A 185 -1.03 -6.20 17.21
N ALA A 186 -1.34 -7.38 16.66
CA ALA A 186 -0.45 -8.53 16.71
C ALA A 186 0.80 -8.39 15.80
N ASN A 187 0.72 -7.55 14.76
CA ASN A 187 1.76 -7.35 13.76
C ASN A 187 2.54 -6.02 13.92
N SER A 188 2.13 -5.17 14.86
CA SER A 188 2.74 -3.85 15.15
C SER A 188 3.81 -3.94 16.22
#